data_AF-A0A151LYJ9-F1
#
_entry.id   AF-A0A151LYJ9-F1
#
_cell.length_a   1.000
_cell.length_b   1.000
_cell.length_c   1.000
_cell.angle_alpha   90.00
_cell.angle_beta   90.00
_cell.angle_gamma   90.00
#
_symmetry.space_group_name_H-M   'P 1'
#
loop_
_entity.id
_entity.type
_entity.pdbx_description
1 polymer ?
#
loop_
_entity_poly.entity_id
_entity_poly.type
_entity_poly.pdbx_seq_one_letter_code
_entity_poly.pdbx_strand_id
1 'polypeptide(L)' 'MENKEIAAYLITFEKHEEWLTTSPKTRPQNGSMILYNRKKVKYRKDGYCWKKRKDGKTTREDHMKLKVQGVEQIID' A
#
# COMPACT_ATOMS: atom_id res chain seq x y z
N MET A 1 3.06 13.90 -0.05
CA MET A 1 3.21 13.15 -1.30
C MET A 1 2.00 13.44 -2.16
N GLU A 2 2.23 13.96 -3.35
CA GLU A 2 1.16 14.28 -4.30
C GLU A 2 0.70 13.02 -5.04
N ASN A 3 -0.54 13.02 -5.53
CA ASN A 3 -1.07 11.89 -6.30
C ASN A 3 -0.25 11.59 -7.57
N LYS A 4 0.45 12.59 -8.11
CA LYS A 4 1.40 12.41 -9.23
C LYS A 4 2.57 11.52 -8.86
N GLU A 5 3.11 11.68 -7.66
CA GLU A 5 4.23 10.86 -7.16
C GLU A 5 3.76 9.41 -6.95
N ILE A 6 2.57 9.22 -6.39
CA ILE A 6 1.95 7.89 -6.24
C ILE A 6 1.78 7.20 -7.60
N ALA A 7 1.26 7.93 -8.60
CA ALA A 7 1.13 7.40 -9.95
C ALA A 7 2.48 6.98 -10.54
N ALA A 8 3.51 7.82 -10.38
CA ALA A 8 4.86 7.51 -10.84
C ALA A 8 5.40 6.22 -10.18
N TYR A 9 5.27 6.08 -8.85
CA TYR A 9 5.68 4.86 -8.14
C TYR A 9 4.98 3.61 -8.65
N LEU A 10 3.67 3.68 -8.90
CA LEU A 10 2.89 2.54 -9.38
C LEU A 10 3.22 2.17 -10.83
N ILE A 11 3.41 3.15 -11.71
CA ILE A 11 3.75 2.92 -13.13
C ILE A 11 5.14 2.32 -13.28
N THR A 12 6.12 2.78 -12.50
CA THR A 12 7.49 2.25 -12.58
C THR A 12 7.72 1.06 -11.66
N PHE A 13 6.70 0.60 -10.92
CA PHE A 13 6.84 -0.38 -9.85
C PHE A 13 7.59 -1.66 -10.27
N GLU A 14 7.30 -2.19 -11.46
CA GLU A 14 7.95 -3.40 -11.98
C GLU A 14 9.45 -3.21 -12.29
N LYS A 15 9.91 -1.96 -12.46
CA LYS A 15 11.31 -1.63 -12.72
C LYS A 15 12.15 -1.51 -11.44
N HIS A 16 11.51 -1.56 -10.28
CA HIS A 16 12.12 -1.32 -8.98
C HIS A 16 11.87 -2.48 -8.03
N GLU A 17 12.55 -3.62 -8.26
CA GLU A 17 12.42 -4.79 -7.41
C GLU A 17 12.80 -4.51 -5.95
N GLU A 18 13.67 -3.53 -5.70
CA GLU A 18 14.06 -3.09 -4.37
C GLU A 18 12.91 -2.44 -3.58
N TRP A 19 11.89 -1.93 -4.27
CA TRP A 19 10.65 -1.44 -3.63
C TRP A 19 9.74 -2.60 -3.18
N LEU A 20 10.01 -3.82 -3.65
CA LEU A 20 9.28 -5.01 -3.22
C LEU A 20 9.78 -5.44 -1.84
N THR A 21 9.01 -5.10 -0.80
CA THR A 21 9.19 -5.78 0.47
C THR A 21 8.55 -7.17 0.43
N THR A 22 9.36 -8.22 0.57
CA THR A 22 8.87 -9.60 0.77
C THR A 22 8.58 -9.88 2.23
N SER A 23 9.22 -9.14 3.14
CA SER A 23 9.05 -9.24 4.57
C SER A 23 8.86 -7.85 5.20
N PRO A 24 7.76 -7.65 5.93
CA PRO A 24 7.54 -6.54 6.86
C PRO A 24 8.74 -6.35 7.79
N LYS A 25 9.56 -5.33 7.55
CA LYS A 25 10.71 -5.03 8.39
C LYS A 25 10.25 -4.29 9.64
N THR A 26 9.69 -5.01 10.60
CA THR A 26 9.16 -4.45 11.87
C THR A 26 8.17 -3.29 11.64
N ARG A 27 7.54 -2.78 12.71
CA ARG A 27 6.56 -1.70 12.59
C ARG A 27 7.19 -0.50 11.84
N PRO A 28 6.62 -0.05 10.70
CA PRO A 28 7.16 1.11 10.01
C PRO A 28 7.03 2.37 10.86
N GLN A 29 7.84 3.37 10.54
CA GLN A 29 7.69 4.68 11.15
C GLN A 29 6.29 5.24 10.89
N ASN A 30 5.80 6.06 11.82
CA ASN A 30 4.52 6.73 11.63
C ASN A 30 4.58 7.59 10.36
N GLY A 31 3.56 7.51 9.51
CA GLY A 31 3.51 8.24 8.24
C GLY A 31 4.24 7.58 7.08
N SER A 32 4.83 6.39 7.24
CA SER A 32 5.41 5.64 6.12
C SER A 32 4.34 5.10 5.18
N MET A 33 4.69 5.05 3.89
CA MET A 33 3.94 4.33 2.85
C MET A 33 4.71 3.07 2.48
N ILE A 34 4.02 1.92 2.43
CA ILE A 34 4.62 0.63 2.07
C ILE A 34 3.92 0.10 0.83
N LEU A 35 4.71 -0.30 -0.16
CA LEU A 35 4.27 -1.05 -1.32
C LEU A 35 4.70 -2.52 -1.14
N TYR A 36 3.82 -3.47 -1.43
CA TYR A 36 4.13 -4.89 -1.35
C TYR A 36 3.51 -5.65 -2.51
N ASN A 37 4.20 -6.72 -2.93
CA ASN A 37 3.70 -7.59 -3.98
C ASN A 37 2.68 -8.58 -3.41
N ARG A 38 1.38 -8.33 -3.65
CA ARG A 38 0.29 -9.21 -3.22
C ARG A 38 0.34 -10.64 -3.78
N LYS A 39 1.08 -10.89 -4.87
CA LYS A 39 1.30 -12.24 -5.42
C LYS A 39 2.35 -13.00 -4.61
N LYS A 40 3.31 -12.30 -3.99
CA LYS A 40 4.41 -12.89 -3.19
C LYS A 40 4.11 -12.91 -1.69
N VAL A 41 3.36 -11.96 -1.17
CA VAL A 41 3.02 -11.84 0.27
C VAL A 41 1.51 -12.04 0.48
N LYS A 42 1.16 -12.94 1.41
CA LYS A 42 -0.23 -13.10 1.84
C LYS A 42 -0.65 -11.92 2.71
N TYR A 43 -1.70 -11.24 2.28
CA TYR A 43 -2.30 -10.12 3.00
C TYR A 43 -2.51 -10.44 4.50
N ARG A 44 -2.06 -9.54 5.39
CA ARG A 44 -2.17 -9.64 6.86
C ARG A 44 -1.48 -10.85 7.51
N LYS A 45 -0.62 -11.58 6.79
CA LYS A 45 0.36 -12.51 7.36
C LYS A 45 1.73 -11.85 7.47
N ASP A 46 1.71 -10.59 7.86
CA ASP A 46 2.84 -9.69 7.86
C ASP A 46 3.35 -9.34 9.27
N GLY A 47 2.68 -9.81 10.32
CA GLY A 47 3.05 -9.49 11.70
C GLY A 47 2.77 -8.04 12.11
N TYR A 48 2.07 -7.26 11.27
CA TYR A 48 1.64 -5.92 11.65
C TYR A 48 0.43 -5.94 12.58
N CYS A 49 0.41 -5.00 13.54
CA CYS A 49 -0.74 -4.74 14.40
C CYS A 49 -1.78 -3.91 13.63
N TRP A 50 -2.62 -4.59 12.85
CA TRP A 50 -3.68 -3.96 12.09
C TRP A 50 -4.79 -3.39 12.99
N LYS A 51 -5.17 -2.13 12.76
CA LYS A 51 -6.29 -1.50 13.48
C LYS A 51 -7.59 -2.23 13.12
N LYS A 52 -8.37 -2.62 14.12
CA LYS A 52 -9.71 -3.19 13.90
C LYS A 52 -10.79 -2.11 13.85
N ARG A 53 -11.95 -2.44 13.26
CA ARG A 53 -13.19 -1.66 13.36
C ARG A 53 -13.65 -1.59 14.82
N LYS A 54 -14.63 -0.73 15.10
CA LYS A 54 -15.15 -0.48 16.46
C LYS A 54 -15.67 -1.75 17.15
N ASP A 55 -16.15 -2.73 16.38
CA ASP A 55 -16.66 -4.02 16.85
C ASP A 55 -15.57 -5.07 17.13
N GLY A 56 -14.30 -4.79 16.80
CA GLY A 56 -13.17 -5.70 17.01
C GLY A 56 -13.14 -6.95 16.11
N LYS A 57 -14.06 -7.08 15.15
CA LYS A 57 -14.16 -8.29 14.31
C LYS A 57 -13.31 -8.19 13.05
N THR A 58 -13.41 -7.06 12.36
CA THR A 58 -12.74 -6.86 11.07
C THR A 58 -11.64 -5.83 11.18
N THR A 59 -10.55 -6.01 10.45
CA THR A 59 -9.53 -4.97 10.25
C THR A 59 -10.17 -3.79 9.53
N ARG A 60 -9.80 -2.58 9.95
CA ARG A 60 -10.18 -1.34 9.27
C ARG A 60 -9.36 -1.22 7.98
N GLU A 61 -10.08 -0.98 6.89
CA GLU A 61 -9.52 -0.80 5.54
C GLU A 61 -10.30 0.33 4.87
N ASP A 62 -9.57 1.26 4.27
CA ASP A 62 -10.12 2.43 3.58
C ASP A 62 -9.64 2.34 2.12
N HIS A 63 -10.58 2.39 1.17
CA HIS A 63 -10.29 2.28 -0.27
C HIS A 63 -10.33 3.67 -0.89
N MET A 64 -9.34 3.98 -1.73
CA MET A 64 -9.26 5.26 -2.43
C MET A 64 -9.09 5.03 -3.93
N LYS A 65 -9.62 5.96 -4.73
CA LYS A 65 -9.36 6.04 -6.17
C LYS A 65 -8.27 7.07 -6.42
N LEU A 66 -7.23 6.67 -7.15
CA LEU A 66 -6.15 7.59 -7.51
C LEU A 66 -6.66 8.62 -8.53
N LYS A 67 -6.52 9.91 -8.23
CA LYS A 67 -6.85 11.01 -9.14
C LYS A 67 -5.67 11.94 -9.35
N VAL A 68 -5.22 12.12 -10.58
CA VAL A 68 -4.20 13.10 -10.93
C VAL A 68 -4.88 14.27 -11.61
N GLN A 69 -4.73 15.48 -11.07
CA GLN A 69 -5.38 16.70 -11.59
C GLN A 69 -6.91 16.55 -11.78
N GLY A 70 -7.56 15.86 -10.85
CA GLY A 70 -9.03 15.64 -10.89
C GLY A 70 -9.48 14.46 -11.75
N VAL A 71 -8.59 13.87 -12.54
CA VAL A 71 -8.89 12.75 -13.44
C VAL A 71 -8.52 11.43 -12.78
N GLU A 72 -9.48 10.51 -12.70
CA GLU A 72 -9.27 9.15 -12.21
C GLU A 72 -8.24 8.40 -13.07
N GLN A 73 -7.27 7.76 -12.42
CA GLN A 73 -6.24 6.98 -13.09
C GLN A 73 -6.61 5.50 -12.99
N ILE A 74 -6.63 4.82 -14.14
CA ILE A 74 -6.71 3.37 -14.23
C ILE A 74 -5.29 2.87 -14.46
N ILE A 75 -4.76 2.13 -13.49
CA ILE A 75 -3.44 1.51 -13.57
C ILE A 75 -3.71 0.00 -13.62
N ASP A 76 -3.41 -0.61 -14.76
CA ASP A 76 -3.63 -2.04 -15.05
C ASP A 76 -2.36 -2.86 -14.78
#